data_AF-A0AAW0ITU6-F1
#
_entry.id   AF-A0AAW0ITU6-F1
#
_cell.length_a   1.000
_cell.length_b   1.000
_cell.length_c   1.000
_cell.angle_alpha   90.00
_cell.angle_beta   90.00
_cell.angle_gamma   90.00
#
_symmetry.space_group_name_H-M   'P 1'
#
loop_
_entity.id
_entity.type
_entity.pdbx_description
1 polymer ?
#
loop_
_entity_poly.entity_id
_entity_poly.type
_entity_poly.pdbx_seq_one_letter_code
_entity_poly.pdbx_strand_id
1 'polypeptide(L)'
;MPIKIIMDYAFELIFILKAWHVFVLVIGILGNRKVAKGDNEHAGRKLVDNVPGFISIDCGVMEDYMDEETSIFYKSDASFIDTGENYNVTRECGTHNSRRLFNGRPVNSLRSFPQGIKNCYTLKPEQGKNSNYLIRAFFQYGNYDNNNQVPKFDLYIGVNYWTTVELKDACDVDFPEIIHVPISDTITVCLINTKSGIPFISALELRPLNKSIYQTGYGEALNRIVRQDLGNSTGKQVRIGFQSIPLATFEAIVYDRNNTDSSKFYVCFHFAEIKQLREGEIREFVIAVNDGDYKLENITLEYLKPLSICPNRTFEGHFRFSIKATQKSNLPPILNAIEIYEVLSIGDIPTDPRDVTAITDIKQTLRIYRDD
;
A
#
# COMPACT_ATOMS: atom_id res chain seq x y z
N MET A 1 49.38 26.30 -69.20
CA MET A 1 48.14 26.94 -68.73
C MET A 1 47.01 25.90 -68.77
N PRO A 2 46.99 24.91 -67.85
CA PRO A 2 45.70 24.52 -67.24
C PRO A 2 45.79 23.87 -65.82
N ILE A 3 46.88 24.01 -65.05
CA ILE A 3 47.02 23.34 -63.73
C ILE A 3 46.80 24.29 -62.53
N LYS A 4 46.91 25.61 -62.73
CA LYS A 4 46.79 26.60 -61.64
C LYS A 4 45.33 26.96 -61.28
N ILE A 5 44.36 26.65 -62.14
CA ILE A 5 42.94 26.99 -61.92
C ILE A 5 42.20 25.86 -61.18
N ILE A 6 42.59 24.59 -61.36
CA ILE A 6 41.95 23.44 -60.69
C ILE A 6 42.29 23.37 -59.19
N MET A 7 43.46 23.89 -58.80
CA MET A 7 43.93 23.87 -57.41
C MET A 7 43.21 24.90 -56.52
N ASP A 8 42.76 26.04 -57.08
CA ASP A 8 42.02 27.07 -56.35
C ASP A 8 40.56 26.66 -56.09
N TYR A 9 39.89 25.98 -57.04
CA TYR A 9 38.53 25.47 -56.81
C TYR A 9 38.49 24.32 -55.80
N ALA A 10 39.52 23.48 -55.73
CA ALA A 10 39.63 22.41 -54.74
C ALA A 10 39.86 22.95 -53.32
N PHE A 11 40.61 24.04 -53.18
CA PHE A 11 40.82 24.71 -51.89
C PHE A 11 39.56 25.41 -51.38
N GLU A 12 38.83 26.11 -52.24
CA GLU A 12 37.55 26.77 -51.90
C GLU A 12 36.47 25.75 -51.48
N LEU A 13 36.38 24.61 -52.17
CA LEU A 13 35.40 23.56 -51.83
C LEU A 13 35.69 22.89 -50.48
N ILE A 14 36.96 22.71 -50.13
CA ILE A 14 37.39 22.15 -48.83
C ILE A 14 37.12 23.13 -47.68
N PHE A 15 37.27 24.44 -47.91
CA PHE A 15 36.91 25.45 -46.92
C PHE A 15 35.40 25.51 -46.67
N ILE A 16 34.57 25.39 -47.71
CA ILE A 16 33.11 25.36 -47.60
C ILE A 16 32.62 24.09 -46.87
N LEU A 17 33.18 22.92 -47.18
CA LEU A 17 32.84 21.65 -46.50
C LEU A 17 33.28 21.63 -45.02
N LYS A 18 34.44 22.19 -44.69
CA LYS A 18 34.90 22.32 -43.29
C LYS A 18 34.06 23.35 -42.52
N ALA A 19 33.67 24.46 -43.15
CA ALA A 19 32.77 25.45 -42.55
C ALA A 19 31.37 24.87 -42.27
N TRP A 20 30.86 23.99 -43.15
CA TRP A 20 29.57 23.34 -42.98
C TRP A 20 29.57 22.29 -41.85
N HIS A 21 30.65 21.52 -41.70
CA HIS A 21 30.81 20.61 -40.56
C HIS A 21 30.96 21.34 -39.22
N VAL A 22 31.64 22.49 -39.19
CA VAL A 22 31.70 23.34 -37.99
C VAL A 22 30.33 23.95 -37.68
N PHE A 23 29.55 24.37 -38.68
CA PHE A 23 28.22 24.95 -38.48
C PHE A 23 27.20 23.92 -37.94
N VAL A 24 27.25 22.66 -38.39
CA VAL A 24 26.42 21.57 -37.86
C VAL A 24 26.82 21.19 -36.43
N LEU A 25 28.11 21.22 -36.09
CA LEU A 25 28.61 21.04 -34.71
C LEU A 25 28.20 22.20 -33.79
N VAL A 26 28.21 23.44 -34.29
CA VAL A 26 27.80 24.64 -33.55
C VAL A 26 26.29 24.65 -33.30
N ILE A 27 25.46 24.17 -34.22
CA ILE A 27 24.01 23.97 -33.99
C ILE A 27 23.74 22.77 -33.06
N GLY A 28 24.55 21.71 -33.10
CA GLY A 28 24.47 20.61 -32.13
C GLY A 28 24.87 21.01 -30.70
N ILE A 29 25.81 21.95 -30.56
CA ILE A 29 26.31 22.45 -29.26
C ILE A 29 25.50 23.65 -28.73
N LEU A 30 24.91 24.49 -29.60
CA LEU A 30 24.05 25.62 -29.19
C LEU A 30 22.54 25.31 -29.23
N GLY A 31 22.10 24.32 -30.02
CA GLY A 31 20.72 23.86 -30.09
C GLY A 31 20.26 23.03 -28.89
N ASN A 32 21.19 22.57 -28.05
CA ASN A 32 20.89 21.85 -26.81
C ASN A 32 21.00 22.71 -25.53
N ARG A 33 20.98 24.04 -25.64
CA ARG A 33 21.01 24.94 -24.47
C ARG A 33 19.66 25.54 -24.04
N LYS A 34 18.54 25.04 -24.55
CA LYS A 34 17.21 25.27 -23.96
C LYS A 34 16.39 23.98 -23.93
N VAL A 35 16.87 23.00 -23.17
CA VAL A 35 16.02 21.96 -22.59
C VAL A 35 15.94 22.26 -21.09
N ALA A 36 14.77 22.75 -20.68
CA ALA A 36 14.27 22.86 -19.31
C ALA A 36 15.33 23.07 -18.21
N LYS A 37 15.78 24.32 -18.03
CA LYS A 37 16.06 24.81 -16.68
C LYS A 37 14.70 24.99 -16.00
N GLY A 38 14.11 23.89 -15.55
CA GLY A 38 13.08 23.95 -14.53
C GLY A 38 13.79 24.44 -13.27
N ASP A 39 13.39 25.60 -12.78
CA ASP A 39 13.74 26.05 -11.44
C ASP A 39 13.13 25.06 -10.46
N ASN A 40 13.85 23.98 -10.21
CA ASN A 40 13.52 23.00 -9.20
C ASN A 40 13.90 23.61 -7.85
N GLU A 41 13.07 24.53 -7.37
CA GLU A 41 13.08 24.99 -5.97
C GLU A 41 12.79 23.83 -4.98
N HIS A 42 12.54 22.61 -5.49
CA HIS A 42 12.31 21.39 -4.72
C HIS A 42 13.24 20.20 -5.08
N ALA A 43 14.29 20.39 -5.91
CA ALA A 43 15.27 19.30 -6.19
C ALA A 43 16.28 19.07 -5.05
N GLY A 44 16.06 19.69 -3.89
CA GLY A 44 16.77 19.44 -2.65
C GLY A 44 15.82 19.00 -1.55
N ARG A 45 14.95 18.00 -1.77
CA ARG A 45 14.50 17.21 -0.63
C ARG A 45 15.71 16.44 -0.14
N LYS A 46 16.35 16.98 0.89
CA LYS A 46 17.21 16.25 1.80
C LYS A 46 16.50 14.93 2.11
N LEU A 47 17.07 13.81 1.68
CA LEU A 47 16.56 12.48 2.01
C LEU A 47 16.47 12.46 3.54
N VAL A 48 15.24 12.29 4.03
CA VAL A 48 15.00 12.32 5.46
C VAL A 48 15.48 10.97 5.97
N ASP A 49 16.60 10.95 6.69
CA ASP A 49 17.18 9.74 7.31
C ASP A 49 16.22 9.03 8.28
N ASN A 50 15.03 9.60 8.53
CA ASN A 50 13.94 9.00 9.27
C ASN A 50 12.62 9.74 8.98
N VAL A 51 11.65 9.10 8.29
CA VAL A 51 10.31 9.71 8.18
C VAL A 51 9.69 9.69 9.57
N PRO A 52 9.39 10.85 10.19
CA PRO A 52 8.99 10.91 11.59
C PRO A 52 7.76 10.04 11.89
N GLY A 53 7.78 9.36 13.04
CA GLY A 53 6.67 8.52 13.52
C GLY A 53 6.55 7.15 12.86
N PHE A 54 7.44 6.76 11.94
CA PHE A 54 7.46 5.41 11.37
C PHE A 54 7.95 4.39 12.40
N ILE A 55 7.27 3.25 12.47
CA ILE A 55 7.80 2.04 13.14
C ILE A 55 7.94 0.98 12.06
N SER A 56 9.16 0.48 11.87
CA SER A 56 9.43 -0.62 10.92
C SER A 56 10.24 -1.67 11.68
N ILE A 57 9.71 -2.88 11.77
CA ILE A 57 10.30 -3.99 12.50
C ILE A 57 10.55 -5.10 11.51
N ASP A 58 11.80 -5.54 11.39
CA ASP A 58 12.16 -6.77 10.70
C ASP A 58 12.22 -7.87 11.78
N CYS A 59 11.37 -8.87 11.65
CA CYS A 59 11.21 -9.89 12.66
C CYS A 59 12.20 -11.03 12.41
N GLY A 60 12.91 -11.44 13.45
CA GLY A 60 13.93 -12.49 13.35
C GLY A 60 15.36 -12.01 13.09
N VAL A 61 15.59 -10.71 12.81
CA VAL A 61 16.96 -10.18 12.70
C VAL A 61 17.57 -9.87 14.07
N MET A 62 18.89 -9.94 14.13
CA MET A 62 19.66 -9.68 15.36
C MET A 62 19.92 -8.19 15.60
N GLU A 63 20.05 -7.40 14.53
CA GLU A 63 20.49 -6.00 14.61
C GLU A 63 19.63 -5.10 13.72
N ASP A 64 19.45 -3.86 14.17
CA ASP A 64 18.82 -2.79 13.41
C ASP A 64 19.64 -2.45 12.15
N TYR A 65 18.96 -1.99 11.10
CA TYR A 65 19.65 -1.63 9.85
C TYR A 65 18.88 -0.57 9.05
N MET A 66 19.60 0.12 8.17
CA MET A 66 19.00 0.93 7.11
C MET A 66 18.81 0.06 5.86
N ASP A 67 17.58 -0.03 5.36
CA ASP A 67 17.30 -0.71 4.10
C ASP A 67 17.76 0.18 2.94
N GLU A 68 18.76 -0.26 2.18
CA GLU A 68 19.39 0.56 1.13
C GLU A 68 18.46 0.83 -0.06
N GLU A 69 17.50 -0.07 -0.33
CA GLU A 69 16.56 0.07 -1.45
C GLU A 69 15.47 1.08 -1.13
N THR A 70 14.86 0.97 0.05
CA THR A 70 13.72 1.82 0.45
C THR A 70 14.13 3.04 1.26
N SER A 71 15.38 3.10 1.72
CA SER A 71 15.88 4.11 2.68
C SER A 71 15.04 4.16 3.97
N ILE A 72 14.47 3.02 4.39
CA ILE A 72 13.70 2.88 5.61
C ILE A 72 14.58 2.21 6.68
N PHE A 73 14.63 2.81 7.86
CA PHE A 73 15.29 2.20 9.01
C PHE A 73 14.38 1.12 9.63
N TYR A 74 14.91 -0.09 9.74
CA TYR A 74 14.27 -1.25 10.37
C TYR A 74 14.95 -1.57 11.69
N LYS A 75 14.12 -1.87 12.70
CA LYS A 75 14.56 -2.36 14.00
C LYS A 75 14.41 -3.87 14.10
N SER A 76 15.28 -4.49 14.89
CA SER A 76 15.04 -5.85 15.38
C SER A 76 13.78 -5.89 16.26
N ASP A 77 13.06 -7.00 16.18
CA ASP A 77 11.89 -7.27 17.01
C ASP A 77 12.21 -7.55 18.49
N ALA A 78 13.48 -7.70 18.87
CA ALA A 78 13.90 -8.08 20.22
C ALA A 78 13.42 -7.10 21.32
N SER A 79 13.13 -5.85 20.98
CA SER A 79 12.58 -4.85 21.92
C SER A 79 11.05 -4.81 21.98
N PHE A 80 10.37 -5.59 21.13
CA PHE A 80 8.92 -5.60 20.97
C PHE A 80 8.27 -6.91 21.42
N ILE A 81 9.04 -7.99 21.51
CA ILE A 81 8.61 -9.32 21.98
C ILE A 81 9.81 -10.10 22.55
N ASP A 82 9.56 -10.91 23.58
CA ASP A 82 10.56 -11.69 24.31
C ASP A 82 10.47 -13.21 24.07
N THR A 83 9.44 -13.68 23.38
CA THR A 83 9.23 -15.09 23.03
C THR A 83 9.53 -15.38 21.56
N GLY A 84 9.55 -16.67 21.21
CA GLY A 84 9.72 -17.14 19.84
C GLY A 84 11.17 -17.39 19.42
N GLU A 85 11.32 -17.92 18.22
CA GLU A 85 12.58 -18.40 17.64
C GLU A 85 12.82 -17.74 16.28
N ASN A 86 14.06 -17.34 16.02
CA ASN A 86 14.42 -16.60 14.81
C ASN A 86 14.89 -17.55 13.70
N TYR A 87 14.43 -17.32 12.48
CA TYR A 87 14.82 -18.10 11.31
C TYR A 87 15.12 -17.21 10.11
N ASN A 88 16.09 -17.66 9.31
CA ASN A 88 16.31 -17.10 7.98
C ASN A 88 15.43 -17.82 6.97
N VAL A 89 14.90 -17.05 6.03
CA VAL A 89 13.99 -17.54 5.00
C VAL A 89 14.77 -17.73 3.70
N THR A 90 15.07 -18.98 3.37
CA THR A 90 15.60 -19.34 2.04
C THR A 90 14.43 -19.84 1.20
N ARG A 91 14.05 -19.08 0.17
CA ARG A 91 12.87 -19.40 -0.64
C ARG A 91 13.12 -20.64 -1.48
N GLU A 92 12.58 -21.78 -1.06
CA GLU A 92 12.53 -22.99 -1.88
C GLU A 92 11.34 -22.94 -2.86
N CYS A 93 11.39 -21.99 -3.80
CA CYS A 93 10.38 -21.92 -4.85
C CYS A 93 10.64 -22.98 -5.90
N GLY A 94 9.75 -23.96 -6.02
CA GLY A 94 9.65 -24.76 -7.24
C GLY A 94 9.35 -23.87 -8.46
N THR A 95 9.19 -24.48 -9.65
CA THR A 95 8.85 -23.76 -10.90
C THR A 95 7.43 -23.15 -10.92
N HIS A 96 6.76 -23.09 -9.77
CA HIS A 96 5.43 -22.50 -9.64
C HIS A 96 5.53 -20.98 -9.64
N ASN A 97 4.87 -20.38 -10.63
CA ASN A 97 4.68 -18.93 -10.76
C ASN A 97 3.81 -18.38 -9.62
N SER A 98 4.34 -18.29 -8.40
CA SER A 98 3.65 -17.60 -7.30
C SER A 98 3.45 -16.14 -7.72
N ARG A 99 2.18 -15.70 -7.78
CA ARG A 99 1.77 -14.44 -8.44
C ARG A 99 2.19 -13.17 -7.68
N ARG A 100 2.76 -13.31 -6.47
CA ARG A 100 3.05 -12.27 -5.48
C ARG A 100 4.42 -12.48 -4.86
N LEU A 101 5.48 -12.30 -5.62
CA LEU A 101 6.83 -12.22 -5.05
C LEU A 101 7.01 -10.83 -4.45
N PHE A 102 7.18 -10.75 -3.13
CA PHE A 102 7.68 -9.56 -2.45
C PHE A 102 9.16 -9.80 -2.15
N ASN A 103 10.04 -9.00 -2.78
CA ASN A 103 11.49 -9.21 -2.75
C ASN A 103 12.23 -8.27 -1.79
N GLY A 104 11.55 -7.73 -0.77
CA GLY A 104 12.19 -6.87 0.21
C GLY A 104 13.06 -7.63 1.22
N ARG A 105 14.10 -6.97 1.75
CA ARG A 105 14.90 -7.49 2.87
C ARG A 105 14.07 -7.90 4.10
N PRO A 106 13.01 -7.17 4.52
CA PRO A 106 12.23 -7.49 5.72
C PRO A 106 11.44 -8.79 5.68
N VAL A 107 11.50 -9.55 4.59
CA VAL A 107 10.86 -10.88 4.46
C VAL A 107 11.88 -12.00 4.25
N ASN A 108 13.17 -11.72 4.45
CA ASN A 108 14.24 -12.71 4.40
C ASN A 108 14.51 -13.36 5.77
N SER A 109 13.85 -12.87 6.81
CA SER A 109 13.85 -13.38 8.17
C SER A 109 12.43 -13.50 8.68
N LEU A 110 12.24 -14.31 9.70
CA LEU A 110 11.01 -14.37 10.48
C LEU A 110 11.29 -14.75 11.93
N ARG A 111 10.34 -14.39 12.79
CA ARG A 111 10.20 -14.95 14.14
C ARG A 111 9.02 -15.92 14.17
N SER A 112 9.28 -17.13 14.64
CA SER A 112 8.33 -18.23 14.80
C SER A 112 7.90 -18.40 16.26
N PHE A 113 6.66 -18.82 16.50
CA PHE A 113 6.09 -18.99 17.83
C PHE A 113 5.56 -20.42 18.05
N PRO A 114 6.44 -21.41 18.27
CA PRO A 114 6.04 -22.80 18.49
C PRO A 114 5.31 -23.00 19.82
N GLN A 115 5.53 -22.09 20.78
CA GLN A 115 4.94 -22.14 22.12
C GLN A 115 3.93 -21.00 22.31
N GLY A 116 2.97 -21.25 23.20
CA GLY A 116 1.93 -20.27 23.53
C GLY A 116 0.78 -20.24 22.53
N ILE A 117 -0.39 -19.86 23.04
CA ILE A 117 -1.61 -19.70 22.24
C ILE A 117 -1.66 -18.31 21.61
N LYS A 118 -1.09 -17.31 22.28
CA LYS A 118 -1.17 -15.89 21.92
C LYS A 118 0.21 -15.25 22.07
N ASN A 119 0.71 -14.65 20.99
CA ASN A 119 2.01 -13.98 20.94
C ASN A 119 1.80 -12.56 20.41
N CYS A 120 2.23 -11.53 21.14
CA CYS A 120 1.80 -10.16 20.89
C CYS A 120 2.96 -9.17 20.84
N TYR A 121 3.00 -8.39 19.77
CA TYR A 121 3.87 -7.23 19.63
C TYR A 121 3.19 -6.02 20.23
N THR A 122 3.92 -5.23 21.02
CA THR A 122 3.43 -3.96 21.58
C THR A 122 4.13 -2.80 20.90
N LEU A 123 3.36 -2.02 20.13
CA LEU A 123 3.82 -0.82 19.44
C LEU A 123 3.45 0.42 20.24
N LYS A 124 4.35 1.40 20.29
CA LYS A 124 4.13 2.70 20.95
C LYS A 124 4.37 3.83 19.95
N PRO A 125 3.37 4.21 19.14
CA PRO A 125 3.53 5.28 18.16
C PRO A 125 3.65 6.66 18.83
N GLU A 126 4.46 7.54 18.24
CA GLU A 126 4.74 8.88 18.81
C GLU A 126 3.49 9.75 18.98
N GLN A 127 2.53 9.66 18.05
CA GLN A 127 1.29 10.45 18.09
C GLN A 127 0.23 9.87 19.05
N GLY A 128 0.49 8.71 19.67
CA GLY A 128 -0.38 8.07 20.66
C GLY A 128 -1.80 7.74 20.18
N LYS A 129 -2.75 7.73 21.11
CA LYS A 129 -4.15 7.44 20.82
C LYS A 129 -4.84 8.47 19.90
N ASN A 130 -6.01 8.09 19.38
CA ASN A 130 -6.89 8.93 18.56
C ASN A 130 -6.24 9.44 17.27
N SER A 131 -5.22 8.76 16.77
CA SER A 131 -4.52 9.06 15.52
C SER A 131 -4.65 7.90 14.55
N ASN A 132 -4.68 8.19 13.25
CA ASN A 132 -4.84 7.15 12.24
C ASN A 132 -3.50 6.50 11.97
N TYR A 133 -3.45 5.18 12.01
CA TYR A 133 -2.26 4.42 11.68
C TYR A 133 -2.55 3.37 10.64
N LEU A 134 -1.75 3.34 9.58
CA LEU A 134 -1.64 2.20 8.69
C LEU A 134 -0.74 1.15 9.35
N ILE A 135 -1.24 -0.06 9.54
CA ILE A 135 -0.47 -1.18 10.09
C ILE A 135 -0.43 -2.28 9.05
N ARG A 136 0.76 -2.83 8.80
CA ARG A 136 1.01 -3.93 7.87
C ARG A 136 1.82 -4.99 8.57
N ALA A 137 1.36 -6.24 8.50
CA ALA A 137 2.11 -7.39 8.96
C ALA A 137 2.45 -8.26 7.75
N PHE A 138 3.69 -8.73 7.64
CA PHE A 138 4.17 -9.50 6.49
C PHE A 138 4.48 -10.94 6.90
N PHE A 139 4.10 -11.88 6.04
CA PHE A 139 4.23 -13.31 6.26
C PHE A 139 4.80 -13.98 5.01
N GLN A 140 6.09 -14.28 5.03
CA GLN A 140 6.76 -15.13 4.04
C GLN A 140 7.23 -16.41 4.73
N TYR A 141 6.58 -17.54 4.43
CA TYR A 141 6.92 -18.82 5.06
C TYR A 141 8.25 -19.38 4.57
N GLY A 142 8.43 -19.48 3.24
CA GLY A 142 9.66 -19.96 2.61
C GLY A 142 10.13 -21.35 3.06
N ASN A 143 9.25 -22.18 3.64
CA ASN A 143 9.59 -23.50 4.16
C ASN A 143 10.71 -23.48 5.22
N TYR A 144 10.77 -22.43 6.05
CA TYR A 144 11.87 -22.22 7.02
C TYR A 144 12.08 -23.38 8.00
N ASP A 145 11.04 -24.17 8.27
CA ASP A 145 11.03 -25.30 9.19
C ASP A 145 11.24 -26.66 8.49
N ASN A 146 11.41 -26.66 7.16
CA ASN A 146 11.53 -27.85 6.32
C ASN A 146 10.33 -28.83 6.42
N ASN A 147 9.17 -28.37 6.86
CA ASN A 147 7.98 -29.22 7.01
C ASN A 147 7.07 -29.20 5.77
N ASN A 148 7.27 -28.24 4.86
CA ASN A 148 6.48 -28.02 3.65
C ASN A 148 4.96 -27.95 3.91
N GLN A 149 4.59 -27.39 5.06
CA GLN A 149 3.21 -27.19 5.49
C GLN A 149 3.01 -25.72 5.86
N VAL A 150 2.31 -25.00 4.99
CA VAL A 150 1.95 -23.61 5.23
C VAL A 150 1.04 -23.50 6.48
N PRO A 151 1.41 -22.66 7.46
CA PRO A 151 0.59 -22.50 8.65
C PRO A 151 -0.60 -21.59 8.41
N LYS A 152 -1.67 -21.81 9.17
CA LYS A 152 -2.86 -20.96 9.24
C LYS A 152 -3.09 -20.53 10.68
N PHE A 153 -3.26 -19.23 10.90
CA PHE A 153 -3.42 -18.64 12.23
C PHE A 153 -4.10 -17.28 12.13
N ASP A 154 -4.62 -16.77 13.25
CA ASP A 154 -5.35 -15.51 13.26
C ASP A 154 -4.49 -14.34 13.75
N LEU A 155 -4.80 -13.15 13.22
CA LEU A 155 -4.29 -11.88 13.68
C LEU A 155 -5.37 -11.10 14.41
N TYR A 156 -4.96 -10.46 15.49
CA TYR A 156 -5.78 -9.62 16.33
C TYR A 156 -5.12 -8.27 16.53
N ILE A 157 -5.93 -7.21 16.56
CA ILE A 157 -5.53 -5.89 17.00
C ILE A 157 -6.12 -5.64 18.39
N GLY A 158 -5.25 -5.62 19.40
CA GLY A 158 -5.64 -5.72 20.80
C GLY A 158 -6.34 -7.04 21.10
N VAL A 159 -7.65 -6.98 21.36
CA VAL A 159 -8.53 -8.14 21.59
C VAL A 159 -9.49 -8.40 20.43
N ASN A 160 -9.48 -7.55 19.41
CA ASN A 160 -10.40 -7.62 18.29
C ASN A 160 -9.79 -8.43 17.15
N TYR A 161 -10.57 -9.34 16.57
CA TYR A 161 -10.15 -10.08 15.38
C TYR A 161 -9.89 -9.14 14.22
N TRP A 162 -8.75 -9.31 13.56
CA TRP A 162 -8.37 -8.55 12.37
C TRP A 162 -8.56 -9.41 11.12
N THR A 163 -7.84 -10.52 11.00
CA THR A 163 -7.89 -11.41 9.83
C THR A 163 -7.24 -12.74 10.13
N THR A 164 -7.50 -13.76 9.32
CA THR A 164 -6.72 -14.99 9.28
C THR A 164 -5.60 -14.84 8.25
N VAL A 165 -4.39 -15.28 8.62
CA VAL A 165 -3.27 -15.48 7.69
C VAL A 165 -3.38 -16.88 7.11
N GLU A 166 -3.45 -16.95 5.78
CA GLU A 166 -3.58 -18.21 5.05
C GLU A 166 -2.75 -18.17 3.77
N LEU A 167 -1.61 -18.84 3.80
CA LEU A 167 -0.67 -18.93 2.68
C LEU A 167 -1.01 -20.13 1.80
N LYS A 168 -0.79 -20.00 0.49
CA LYS A 168 -1.08 -21.09 -0.47
C LYS A 168 0.07 -22.08 -0.62
N ASP A 169 1.30 -21.59 -0.56
CA ASP A 169 2.52 -22.35 -0.73
C ASP A 169 3.70 -21.63 -0.05
N ALA A 170 4.89 -22.25 -0.07
CA ALA A 170 6.09 -21.69 0.56
C ALA A 170 6.51 -20.32 0.00
N CYS A 171 6.15 -20.00 -1.24
CA CYS A 171 6.52 -18.76 -1.89
C CYS A 171 5.40 -17.73 -1.94
N ASP A 172 4.22 -18.07 -1.43
CA ASP A 172 3.16 -17.09 -1.23
C ASP A 172 3.56 -16.11 -0.12
N VAL A 173 3.05 -14.89 -0.26
CA VAL A 173 3.23 -13.83 0.74
C VAL A 173 1.87 -13.28 1.06
N ASP A 174 1.54 -13.35 2.35
CA ASP A 174 0.40 -12.62 2.88
C ASP A 174 0.88 -11.36 3.59
N PHE A 175 0.18 -10.26 3.35
CA PHE A 175 0.50 -8.96 3.94
C PHE A 175 -0.79 -8.20 4.23
N PRO A 176 -1.56 -8.62 5.23
CA PRO A 176 -2.76 -7.92 5.65
C PRO A 176 -2.42 -6.50 6.09
N GLU A 177 -3.39 -5.61 5.86
CA GLU A 177 -3.24 -4.20 6.16
C GLU A 177 -4.52 -3.66 6.77
N ILE A 178 -4.37 -2.84 7.80
CA ILE A 178 -5.46 -2.19 8.52
C ILE A 178 -5.14 -0.73 8.78
N ILE A 179 -6.15 0.13 8.66
CA ILE A 179 -6.10 1.47 9.23
C ILE A 179 -6.85 1.42 10.56
N HIS A 180 -6.13 1.71 11.64
CA HIS A 180 -6.64 1.63 12.99
C HIS A 180 -6.47 2.96 13.72
N VAL A 181 -7.47 3.31 14.52
CA VAL A 181 -7.44 4.43 15.45
C VAL A 181 -7.43 3.88 16.86
N PRO A 182 -6.27 3.84 17.55
CA PRO A 182 -6.18 3.25 18.87
C PRO A 182 -6.79 4.16 19.92
N ILE A 183 -7.42 3.54 20.91
CA ILE A 183 -7.95 4.20 22.12
C ILE A 183 -6.89 4.38 23.21
N SER A 184 -5.76 3.66 23.10
CA SER A 184 -4.61 3.69 24.00
C SER A 184 -3.38 4.23 23.28
N ASP A 185 -2.37 4.69 24.03
CA ASP A 185 -1.08 5.13 23.48
C ASP A 185 -0.20 3.97 22.99
N THR A 186 -0.69 2.74 23.16
CA THR A 186 -0.07 1.52 22.65
C THR A 186 -1.04 0.78 21.74
N ILE A 187 -0.49 0.16 20.69
CA ILE A 187 -1.21 -0.77 19.82
C ILE A 187 -0.61 -2.15 20.01
N THR A 188 -1.45 -3.15 20.19
CA THR A 188 -0.99 -4.54 20.30
C THR A 188 -1.40 -5.30 19.05
N VAL A 189 -0.46 -5.99 18.41
CA VAL A 189 -0.73 -6.90 17.28
C VAL A 189 -0.41 -8.31 17.72
N CYS A 190 -1.42 -9.18 17.74
CA CYS A 190 -1.30 -10.52 18.30
C CYS A 190 -1.50 -11.60 17.23
N LEU A 191 -0.63 -12.60 17.25
CA LEU A 191 -0.73 -13.84 16.49
C LEU A 191 -1.35 -14.91 17.39
N ILE A 192 -2.44 -15.53 16.95
CA ILE A 192 -3.19 -16.53 17.69
C ILE A 192 -3.07 -17.89 17.02
N ASN A 193 -2.51 -18.85 17.75
CA ASN A 193 -2.38 -20.22 17.28
C ASN A 193 -3.75 -20.92 17.25
N THR A 194 -4.25 -21.21 16.05
CA THR A 194 -5.52 -21.92 15.81
C THR A 194 -5.34 -23.44 15.70
N LYS A 195 -4.17 -23.96 16.09
CA LYS A 195 -3.75 -25.37 15.97
C LYS A 195 -3.64 -25.86 14.51
N SER A 196 -3.50 -24.94 13.56
CA SER A 196 -3.39 -25.22 12.13
C SER A 196 -2.00 -24.85 11.57
N GLY A 197 -0.96 -24.99 12.38
CA GLY A 197 0.42 -24.62 12.07
C GLY A 197 1.01 -23.66 13.09
N ILE A 198 2.31 -23.41 12.99
CA ILE A 198 3.04 -22.53 13.91
C ILE A 198 2.92 -21.08 13.44
N PRO A 199 2.36 -20.15 14.24
CA PRO A 199 2.32 -18.75 13.90
C PRO A 199 3.73 -18.18 13.76
N PHE A 200 3.91 -17.31 12.79
CA PHE A 200 5.18 -16.61 12.57
C PHE A 200 4.91 -15.23 12.00
N ILE A 201 5.90 -14.34 12.01
CA ILE A 201 5.84 -13.03 11.35
C ILE A 201 7.21 -12.66 10.78
N SER A 202 7.22 -12.07 9.60
CA SER A 202 8.44 -11.63 8.92
C SER A 202 8.74 -10.16 9.15
N ALA A 203 7.73 -9.29 9.07
CA ALA A 203 7.88 -7.88 9.39
C ALA A 203 6.59 -7.27 9.92
N LEU A 204 6.72 -6.19 10.70
CA LEU A 204 5.62 -5.40 11.21
C LEU A 204 5.92 -3.92 11.00
N GLU A 205 5.04 -3.24 10.26
CA GLU A 205 5.19 -1.84 9.94
C GLU A 205 3.97 -1.03 10.40
N LEU A 206 4.25 0.17 10.91
CA LEU A 206 3.25 1.18 11.24
C LEU A 206 3.64 2.52 10.63
N ARG A 207 2.65 3.18 10.02
CA ARG A 207 2.77 4.50 9.39
C ARG A 207 1.68 5.43 9.92
N PRO A 208 2.02 6.62 10.45
CA PRO A 208 1.01 7.62 10.79
C PRO A 208 0.34 8.14 9.52
N LEU A 209 -0.98 8.29 9.57
CA LEU A 209 -1.81 8.79 8.48
C LEU A 209 -2.50 10.10 8.86
N ASN A 210 -2.86 10.88 7.85
CA ASN A 210 -3.65 12.07 8.06
C ASN A 210 -5.09 11.70 8.48
N LYS A 211 -5.52 12.24 9.62
CA LYS A 211 -6.85 12.02 10.20
C LYS A 211 -7.98 12.50 9.29
N SER A 212 -7.73 13.49 8.43
CA SER A 212 -8.78 14.06 7.57
C SER A 212 -9.20 13.15 6.41
N ILE A 213 -8.37 12.18 6.02
CA ILE A 213 -8.59 11.35 4.82
C ILE A 213 -9.40 10.09 5.15
N TYR A 214 -9.10 9.46 6.28
CA TYR A 214 -9.71 8.21 6.71
C TYR A 214 -10.58 8.47 7.93
N GLN A 215 -11.87 8.68 7.70
CA GLN A 215 -12.82 8.99 8.77
C GLN A 215 -13.73 7.77 8.96
N THR A 216 -13.55 7.08 10.08
CA THR A 216 -14.38 5.95 10.50
C THR A 216 -15.15 6.28 11.78
N GLY A 217 -16.20 5.52 12.05
CA GLY A 217 -16.91 5.59 13.31
C GLY A 217 -16.02 5.22 14.50
N TYR A 218 -16.47 5.58 15.69
CA TYR A 218 -15.83 5.14 16.92
C TYR A 218 -15.83 3.61 17.01
N GLY A 219 -14.68 3.01 17.33
CA GLY A 219 -14.55 1.56 17.41
C GLY A 219 -14.61 0.86 16.04
N GLU A 220 -14.31 1.56 14.95
CA GLU A 220 -14.19 0.98 13.61
C GLU A 220 -12.75 1.07 13.09
N ALA A 221 -12.34 0.07 12.31
CA ALA A 221 -11.08 0.06 11.56
C ALA A 221 -11.31 -0.30 10.10
N LEU A 222 -10.37 0.07 9.22
CA LEU A 222 -10.45 -0.20 7.79
C LEU A 222 -9.50 -1.32 7.40
N ASN A 223 -10.03 -2.51 7.16
CA ASN A 223 -9.29 -3.64 6.62
C ASN A 223 -9.15 -3.51 5.10
N ARG A 224 -7.91 -3.50 4.59
CA ARG A 224 -7.63 -3.26 3.18
C ARG A 224 -8.05 -4.45 2.33
N ILE A 225 -9.01 -4.21 1.44
CA ILE A 225 -9.45 -5.17 0.44
C ILE A 225 -8.74 -4.92 -0.90
N VAL A 226 -8.78 -3.68 -1.39
CA VAL A 226 -8.14 -3.27 -2.64
C VAL A 226 -7.37 -1.99 -2.37
N ARG A 227 -6.11 -1.95 -2.81
CA ARG A 227 -5.39 -0.70 -3.05
C ARG A 227 -4.68 -0.87 -4.38
N GLN A 228 -5.00 -0.01 -5.35
CA GLN A 228 -4.49 -0.18 -6.69
C GLN A 228 -4.16 1.15 -7.37
N ASP A 229 -2.98 1.19 -7.96
CA ASP A 229 -2.59 2.15 -9.00
C ASP A 229 -3.10 1.65 -10.36
N LEU A 230 -3.98 2.42 -10.98
CA LEU A 230 -4.59 2.14 -12.28
C LEU A 230 -3.83 2.81 -13.44
N GLY A 231 -2.83 3.64 -13.15
CA GLY A 231 -1.97 4.30 -14.13
C GLY A 231 -0.76 3.48 -14.56
N ASN A 232 -0.41 2.40 -13.85
CA ASN A 232 0.75 1.57 -14.17
C ASN A 232 0.45 0.59 -15.33
N SER A 233 1.20 0.71 -16.43
CA SER A 233 1.03 -0.01 -17.69
C SER A 233 1.53 -1.46 -17.68
N THR A 234 1.98 -2.00 -16.54
CA THR A 234 2.42 -3.39 -16.42
C THR A 234 1.26 -4.38 -16.40
N GLY A 235 0.48 -4.48 -17.50
CA GLY A 235 -0.17 -5.66 -18.08
C GLY A 235 -0.95 -6.69 -17.24
N LYS A 236 -0.92 -6.67 -15.90
CA LYS A 236 -1.83 -7.41 -15.05
C LYS A 236 -3.11 -6.60 -15.04
N GLN A 237 -3.97 -6.89 -16.01
CA GLN A 237 -5.40 -6.61 -15.90
C GLN A 237 -5.83 -7.05 -14.51
N VAL A 238 -6.01 -6.12 -13.59
CA VAL A 238 -6.75 -6.43 -12.39
C VAL A 238 -8.18 -6.57 -12.86
N ARG A 239 -8.64 -7.81 -12.87
CA ARG A 239 -10.07 -8.14 -12.82
C ARG A 239 -10.60 -7.64 -11.47
N ILE A 240 -10.71 -6.31 -11.31
CA ILE A 240 -11.99 -5.76 -10.86
C ILE A 240 -12.99 -6.40 -11.82
N GLY A 241 -14.02 -7.07 -11.32
CA GLY A 241 -14.98 -7.77 -12.18
C GLY A 241 -15.59 -6.81 -13.18
N PHE A 242 -14.92 -6.61 -14.32
CA PHE A 242 -15.54 -6.21 -15.55
C PHE A 242 -16.43 -7.41 -15.84
N GLN A 243 -17.71 -7.35 -15.45
CA GLN A 243 -18.69 -7.99 -16.32
C GLN A 243 -18.32 -7.48 -17.69
N SER A 244 -18.05 -8.40 -18.60
CA SER A 244 -17.71 -8.14 -19.98
C SER A 244 -18.86 -7.36 -20.61
N ILE A 245 -18.91 -6.07 -20.35
CA ILE A 245 -19.67 -5.10 -21.11
C ILE A 245 -18.84 -4.97 -22.39
N PRO A 246 -19.40 -5.33 -23.55
CA PRO A 246 -18.68 -5.26 -24.81
C PRO A 246 -18.10 -3.84 -24.96
N LEU A 247 -16.78 -3.77 -25.15
CA LEU A 247 -16.02 -2.62 -25.62
C LEU A 247 -16.38 -1.28 -24.94
N ALA A 248 -15.63 -0.89 -23.91
CA ALA A 248 -15.58 0.45 -23.32
C ALA A 248 -16.52 1.47 -23.99
N THR A 249 -17.77 1.54 -23.52
CA THR A 249 -18.55 2.73 -23.78
C THR A 249 -17.76 3.87 -23.16
N PHE A 250 -17.44 4.88 -23.96
CA PHE A 250 -16.60 6.05 -23.64
C PHE A 250 -17.05 6.87 -22.41
N GLU A 251 -18.02 6.38 -21.65
CA GLU A 251 -18.90 7.16 -20.80
C GLU A 251 -18.85 6.73 -19.33
N ALA A 252 -18.32 5.56 -18.96
CA ALA A 252 -18.40 5.07 -17.58
C ALA A 252 -17.28 4.12 -17.12
N ILE A 253 -16.89 4.24 -15.85
CA ILE A 253 -16.14 3.25 -15.07
C ILE A 253 -17.10 2.66 -14.03
N VAL A 254 -17.20 1.34 -13.91
CA VAL A 254 -18.11 0.67 -12.96
C VAL A 254 -17.37 -0.40 -12.19
N TYR A 255 -17.64 -0.48 -10.89
CA TYR A 255 -17.22 -1.56 -10.00
C TYR A 255 -18.45 -2.15 -9.35
N ASP A 256 -18.51 -3.47 -9.33
CA ASP A 256 -19.59 -4.21 -8.70
C ASP A 256 -18.99 -5.40 -7.94
N ARG A 257 -19.30 -5.50 -6.65
CA ARG A 257 -18.96 -6.64 -5.81
C ARG A 257 -20.24 -7.22 -5.22
N ASN A 258 -20.61 -8.39 -5.72
CA ASN A 258 -21.57 -9.28 -5.06
C ASN A 258 -21.02 -9.66 -3.68
N ASN A 259 -21.55 -9.06 -2.62
CA ASN A 259 -21.17 -9.40 -1.25
C ASN A 259 -22.40 -9.85 -0.45
N THR A 260 -22.16 -10.51 0.69
CA THR A 260 -23.23 -10.83 1.63
C THR A 260 -23.69 -9.56 2.37
N ASP A 261 -24.97 -9.52 2.74
CA ASP A 261 -25.73 -8.29 3.06
C ASP A 261 -25.25 -7.48 4.28
N SER A 262 -24.24 -7.92 5.04
CA SER A 262 -23.85 -7.29 6.33
C SER A 262 -22.49 -6.57 6.36
N SER A 263 -21.65 -6.65 5.32
CA SER A 263 -20.36 -5.93 5.34
C SER A 263 -20.54 -4.44 5.07
N LYS A 264 -19.78 -3.62 5.80
CA LYS A 264 -19.61 -2.18 5.58
C LYS A 264 -18.34 -1.91 4.79
N PHE A 265 -18.39 -0.96 3.86
CA PHE A 265 -17.27 -0.59 3.01
C PHE A 265 -16.93 0.89 3.10
N TYR A 266 -15.64 1.20 2.98
CA TYR A 266 -15.11 2.55 2.81
C TYR A 266 -14.32 2.61 1.50
N VAL A 267 -14.43 3.71 0.76
CA VAL A 267 -13.79 3.85 -0.56
C VAL A 267 -13.14 5.22 -0.72
N CYS A 268 -11.96 5.22 -1.32
CA CYS A 268 -11.26 6.43 -1.74
C CYS A 268 -10.97 6.36 -3.24
N PHE A 269 -11.34 7.42 -3.95
CA PHE A 269 -11.05 7.60 -5.37
C PHE A 269 -9.95 8.64 -5.53
N HIS A 270 -8.94 8.33 -6.34
CA HIS A 270 -7.81 9.23 -6.59
C HIS A 270 -7.71 9.59 -8.06
N PHE A 271 -7.63 10.89 -8.33
CA PHE A 271 -7.61 11.47 -9.66
C PHE A 271 -6.41 12.41 -9.81
N ALA A 272 -5.83 12.42 -11.00
CA ALA A 272 -4.81 13.37 -11.42
C ALA A 272 -4.94 13.61 -12.93
N GLU A 273 -5.29 14.84 -13.31
CA GLU A 273 -5.30 15.26 -14.71
C GLU A 273 -3.87 15.63 -15.14
N ILE A 274 -3.21 14.68 -15.80
CA ILE A 274 -1.84 14.81 -16.28
C ILE A 274 -1.77 15.31 -17.73
N LYS A 275 -2.91 15.42 -18.43
CA LYS A 275 -3.00 16.03 -19.75
C LYS A 275 -3.56 17.44 -19.61
N GLN A 276 -2.83 18.43 -20.13
CA GLN A 276 -3.39 19.77 -20.26
C GLN A 276 -4.50 19.75 -21.32
N LEU A 277 -5.73 20.04 -20.91
CA LEU A 277 -6.87 20.05 -21.80
C LEU A 277 -6.76 21.22 -22.80
N ARG A 278 -7.10 20.95 -24.07
CA ARG A 278 -7.15 21.98 -25.11
C ARG A 278 -8.38 22.86 -24.95
N GLU A 279 -8.39 24.00 -25.61
CA GLU A 279 -9.59 24.85 -25.68
C GLU A 279 -10.78 24.04 -26.22
N GLY A 280 -11.92 24.10 -25.52
CA GLY A 280 -13.12 23.33 -25.83
C GLY A 280 -13.12 21.89 -25.34
N GLU A 281 -11.99 21.32 -24.88
CA GLU A 281 -11.99 20.02 -24.18
C GLU A 281 -12.47 20.19 -22.73
N ILE A 282 -13.46 19.38 -22.35
CA ILE A 282 -14.07 19.38 -21.02
C ILE A 282 -14.07 17.94 -20.52
N ARG A 283 -13.44 17.72 -19.38
CA ARG A 283 -13.60 16.49 -18.60
C ARG A 283 -14.39 16.81 -17.34
N GLU A 284 -15.66 16.43 -17.37
CA GLU A 284 -16.57 16.56 -16.24
C GLU A 284 -17.26 15.23 -15.99
N PHE A 285 -17.30 14.77 -14.74
CA PHE A 285 -17.89 13.48 -14.41
C PHE A 285 -18.64 13.48 -13.08
N VAL A 286 -19.45 12.44 -12.89
CA VAL A 286 -20.22 12.17 -11.69
C VAL A 286 -19.70 10.88 -11.07
N ILE A 287 -19.54 10.84 -9.75
CA ILE A 287 -19.31 9.62 -8.99
C ILE A 287 -20.63 9.25 -8.30
N ALA A 288 -21.06 8.00 -8.43
CA ALA A 288 -22.20 7.45 -7.69
C ALA A 288 -21.79 6.13 -7.03
N VAL A 289 -22.18 5.92 -5.77
CA VAL A 289 -21.97 4.68 -5.02
C VAL A 289 -23.34 4.14 -4.59
N ASN A 290 -23.51 2.82 -4.61
CA ASN A 290 -24.74 2.08 -4.30
C ASN A 290 -25.99 2.77 -4.88
N ASP A 291 -26.04 2.90 -6.21
CA ASP A 291 -27.17 3.47 -6.95
C ASP A 291 -27.58 4.89 -6.59
N GLY A 292 -26.68 5.65 -6.01
CA GLY A 292 -26.95 7.05 -5.66
C GLY A 292 -27.19 7.28 -4.17
N ASP A 293 -26.98 6.28 -3.31
CA ASP A 293 -26.82 6.49 -1.87
C ASP A 293 -25.82 7.61 -1.57
N TYR A 294 -24.75 7.65 -2.37
CA TYR A 294 -23.84 8.78 -2.45
C TYR A 294 -23.66 9.17 -3.91
N LYS A 295 -23.76 10.47 -4.18
CA LYS A 295 -23.55 11.03 -5.51
C LYS A 295 -22.81 12.36 -5.39
N LEU A 296 -21.74 12.50 -6.15
CA LEU A 296 -21.02 13.75 -6.31
C LEU A 296 -21.06 14.13 -7.79
N GLU A 297 -21.60 15.31 -8.08
CA GLU A 297 -21.87 15.76 -9.44
C GLU A 297 -20.88 16.84 -9.89
N ASN A 298 -20.77 17.00 -11.22
CA ASN A 298 -20.01 18.07 -11.87
C ASN A 298 -18.54 18.15 -11.42
N ILE A 299 -17.89 17.00 -11.23
CA ILE A 299 -16.49 16.94 -10.83
C ILE A 299 -15.63 17.32 -12.03
N THR A 300 -14.81 18.35 -11.85
CA THR A 300 -13.75 18.76 -12.78
C THR A 300 -12.39 18.60 -12.09
N LEU A 301 -11.35 18.45 -12.89
CA LEU A 301 -9.98 18.26 -12.42
C LEU A 301 -9.10 19.41 -12.88
N GLU A 302 -8.24 19.87 -11.99
CA GLU A 302 -7.22 20.87 -12.32
C GLU A 302 -5.95 20.18 -12.84
N TYR A 303 -5.33 20.78 -13.85
CA TYR A 303 -4.10 20.25 -14.44
C TYR A 303 -2.97 20.16 -13.40
N LEU A 304 -2.36 18.98 -13.29
CA LEU A 304 -1.29 18.63 -12.34
C LEU A 304 -1.64 18.85 -10.86
N LYS A 305 -2.93 18.96 -10.52
CA LYS A 305 -3.38 18.97 -9.12
C LYS A 305 -4.13 17.67 -8.80
N PRO A 306 -3.61 16.85 -7.88
CA PRO A 306 -4.29 15.62 -7.50
C PRO A 306 -5.56 15.93 -6.69
N LEU A 307 -6.60 15.14 -6.92
CA LEU A 307 -7.84 15.18 -6.17
C LEU A 307 -8.10 13.79 -5.59
N SER A 308 -8.28 13.71 -4.27
CA SER A 308 -8.70 12.48 -3.57
C SER A 308 -10.08 12.69 -2.98
N ILE A 309 -11.01 11.80 -3.31
CA ILE A 309 -12.39 11.83 -2.83
C ILE A 309 -12.61 10.56 -2.02
N CYS A 310 -12.64 10.71 -0.70
CA CYS A 310 -13.04 9.68 0.25
C CYS A 310 -14.34 10.14 0.91
N PRO A 311 -15.51 9.58 0.55
CA PRO A 311 -16.76 9.95 1.19
C PRO A 311 -16.66 9.74 2.71
N ASN A 312 -17.07 10.73 3.50
CA ASN A 312 -17.10 10.62 4.96
C ASN A 312 -18.32 9.79 5.42
N ARG A 313 -18.42 8.56 4.91
CA ARG A 313 -19.45 7.59 5.22
C ARG A 313 -19.02 6.21 4.77
N THR A 314 -19.66 5.21 5.35
CA THR A 314 -19.55 3.82 4.93
C THR A 314 -20.73 3.43 4.05
N PHE A 315 -20.57 2.34 3.32
CA PHE A 315 -21.55 1.78 2.40
C PHE A 315 -21.86 0.34 2.79
N GLU A 316 -23.12 0.02 3.00
CA GLU A 316 -23.57 -1.32 3.42
C GLU A 316 -24.19 -2.08 2.25
N GLY A 317 -24.21 -3.42 2.36
CA GLY A 317 -24.85 -4.30 1.39
C GLY A 317 -24.06 -4.44 0.08
N HIS A 318 -24.78 -4.43 -1.04
CA HIS A 318 -24.21 -4.63 -2.38
C HIS A 318 -23.35 -3.43 -2.80
N PHE A 319 -22.04 -3.53 -2.57
CA PHE A 319 -21.11 -2.43 -2.80
C PHE A 319 -20.79 -2.28 -4.30
N ARG A 320 -21.30 -1.19 -4.88
CA ARG A 320 -21.03 -0.80 -6.27
C ARG A 320 -20.77 0.67 -6.42
N PHE A 321 -19.94 1.05 -7.39
CA PHE A 321 -19.78 2.44 -7.76
C PHE A 321 -19.71 2.62 -9.27
N SER A 322 -20.03 3.83 -9.72
CA SER A 322 -19.84 4.26 -11.10
C SER A 322 -19.25 5.67 -11.17
N ILE A 323 -18.40 5.90 -12.16
CA ILE A 323 -17.85 7.20 -12.52
C ILE A 323 -18.26 7.45 -13.96
N LYS A 324 -19.11 8.45 -14.22
CA LYS A 324 -19.70 8.67 -15.54
C LYS A 324 -19.45 10.07 -16.06
N ALA A 325 -19.11 10.20 -17.34
CA ALA A 325 -19.06 11.50 -18.00
C ALA A 325 -20.42 12.21 -17.90
N THR A 326 -20.42 13.53 -17.67
CA THR A 326 -21.65 14.33 -17.77
C THR A 326 -21.99 14.62 -19.23
N GLN A 327 -23.21 15.10 -19.49
CA GLN A 327 -23.61 15.53 -20.84
C GLN A 327 -22.77 16.71 -21.38
N LYS A 328 -22.09 17.46 -20.51
CA LYS A 328 -21.20 18.56 -20.90
C LYS A 328 -19.79 18.08 -21.27
N SER A 329 -19.42 16.89 -20.80
CA SER A 329 -18.08 16.35 -20.99
C SER A 329 -17.93 15.80 -22.40
N ASN A 330 -16.87 16.18 -23.09
CA ASN A 330 -16.47 15.57 -24.37
C ASN A 330 -15.23 14.67 -24.22
N LEU A 331 -14.78 14.46 -22.98
CA LEU A 331 -13.74 13.52 -22.61
C LEU A 331 -14.30 12.45 -21.66
N PRO A 332 -13.76 11.22 -21.68
CA PRO A 332 -14.17 10.16 -20.77
C PRO A 332 -13.84 10.50 -19.31
N PRO A 333 -14.44 9.87 -18.29
CA PRO A 333 -13.93 9.96 -16.93
C PRO A 333 -12.52 9.32 -16.84
N ILE A 334 -11.74 9.72 -15.84
CA ILE A 334 -10.46 9.08 -15.49
C ILE A 334 -10.51 8.61 -14.05
N LEU A 335 -9.69 7.62 -13.70
CA LEU A 335 -9.45 7.19 -12.33
C LEU A 335 -8.01 6.70 -12.26
N ASN A 336 -7.19 7.30 -11.38
CA ASN A 336 -5.76 7.04 -11.33
C ASN A 336 -5.42 5.98 -10.27
N ALA A 337 -6.10 6.00 -9.13
CA ALA A 337 -5.98 4.97 -8.11
C ALA A 337 -7.27 4.81 -7.32
N ILE A 338 -7.40 3.68 -6.66
CA ILE A 338 -8.54 3.38 -5.80
C ILE A 338 -8.11 2.61 -4.56
N GLU A 339 -8.77 2.91 -3.45
CA GLU A 339 -8.70 2.16 -2.21
C GLU A 339 -10.10 1.73 -1.80
N ILE A 340 -10.27 0.45 -1.49
CA ILE A 340 -11.51 -0.12 -0.95
C ILE A 340 -11.14 -0.88 0.32
N TYR A 341 -11.86 -0.58 1.39
CA TYR A 341 -11.70 -1.20 2.68
C TYR A 341 -13.01 -1.80 3.14
N GLU A 342 -12.92 -2.91 3.84
CA GLU A 342 -13.99 -3.42 4.68
C GLU A 342 -13.85 -2.79 6.07
N VAL A 343 -14.98 -2.42 6.66
CA VAL A 343 -15.01 -1.79 7.97
C VAL A 343 -15.18 -2.88 9.03
N LEU A 344 -14.18 -3.03 9.89
CA LEU A 344 -14.20 -3.95 11.02
C LEU A 344 -14.70 -3.22 12.26
N SER A 345 -15.58 -3.87 13.01
CA SER A 345 -15.93 -3.43 14.37
C SER A 345 -14.84 -3.91 15.33
N ILE A 346 -14.15 -2.97 15.95
CA ILE A 346 -13.01 -3.19 16.86
C ILE A 346 -13.24 -2.49 18.22
N GLY A 347 -14.49 -2.43 18.65
CA GLY A 347 -14.92 -1.71 19.85
C GLY A 347 -14.60 -2.39 21.16
N ASP A 348 -14.11 -3.63 21.14
CA ASP A 348 -13.80 -4.35 22.37
C ASP A 348 -12.55 -3.77 23.02
N ILE A 349 -12.72 -3.34 24.26
CA ILE A 349 -11.66 -2.80 25.11
C ILE A 349 -11.06 -3.99 25.88
N PRO A 350 -9.72 -4.16 25.89
CA PRO A 350 -9.11 -5.17 26.74
C PRO A 350 -9.49 -4.95 28.21
N THR A 351 -9.77 -6.04 28.92
CA THR A 351 -9.95 -5.98 30.38
C THR A 351 -8.70 -5.42 31.06
N ASP A 352 -8.87 -4.55 32.06
CA ASP A 352 -7.74 -4.00 32.83
C ASP A 352 -6.97 -5.17 33.48
N PRO A 353 -5.63 -5.24 33.30
CA PRO A 353 -4.84 -6.28 33.93
C PRO A 353 -5.05 -6.39 35.44
N ARG A 354 -5.33 -5.28 36.13
CA ARG A 354 -5.62 -5.27 37.57
C ARG A 354 -6.91 -6.00 37.91
N ASP A 355 -7.94 -5.88 37.07
CA ASP A 355 -9.20 -6.60 37.24
C ASP A 355 -8.97 -8.10 37.00
N VAL A 356 -8.16 -8.45 36.00
CA VAL A 356 -7.77 -9.85 35.74
C VAL A 356 -6.97 -10.43 36.91
N THR A 357 -6.01 -9.68 37.46
CA THR A 357 -5.26 -10.08 38.65
C THR A 357 -6.19 -10.25 39.85
N ALA A 358 -7.07 -9.29 40.11
CA ALA A 358 -8.02 -9.36 41.22
C ALA A 358 -8.95 -10.58 41.10
N ILE A 359 -9.48 -10.88 39.91
CA ILE A 359 -10.29 -12.08 39.68
C ILE A 359 -9.47 -13.36 39.88
N THR A 360 -8.22 -13.38 39.42
CA THR A 360 -7.33 -14.54 39.59
C THR A 360 -7.00 -14.78 41.06
N ASP A 361 -6.74 -13.72 41.83
CA ASP A 361 -6.48 -13.78 43.27
C ASP A 361 -7.73 -14.26 44.04
N ILE A 362 -8.91 -13.79 43.66
CA ILE A 362 -10.19 -14.27 44.21
C ILE A 362 -10.37 -15.75 43.88
N LYS A 363 -10.11 -16.17 42.64
CA LYS A 363 -10.23 -17.57 42.20
C LYS A 363 -9.30 -18.49 42.97
N GLN A 364 -8.05 -18.05 43.23
CA GLN A 364 -7.09 -18.77 44.06
C GLN A 364 -7.55 -18.86 45.52
N THR A 365 -8.01 -17.75 46.10
CA THR A 365 -8.50 -17.67 47.49
C THR A 365 -9.70 -18.59 47.72
N LEU A 366 -10.64 -18.60 46.77
CA LEU A 366 -11.86 -19.41 46.83
C LEU A 366 -11.67 -20.85 46.33
N ARG A 367 -10.45 -21.21 45.86
CA ARG A 367 -10.13 -22.54 45.30
C ARG A 367 -11.11 -22.98 44.22
N ILE A 368 -11.54 -22.04 43.38
CA ILE A 368 -12.46 -22.34 42.27
C ILE A 368 -11.60 -22.83 41.10
N TYR A 369 -11.71 -24.12 40.79
CA TYR A 369 -11.07 -24.72 39.62
C TYR A 369 -12.06 -24.77 38.46
N ARG A 370 -11.55 -24.87 37.24
CA ARG A 370 -12.39 -25.10 36.06
C ARG A 370 -12.78 -26.58 36.11
N ASP A 371 -14.07 -26.88 36.05
CA ASP A 371 -14.51 -28.26 35.81
C ASP A 371 -14.10 -28.61 34.37
N ASP A 372 -13.27 -29.64 34.22
CA ASP A 372 -12.75 -30.13 32.93
C ASP A 372 -13.82 -30.87 32.11
#